data_AF-A0A3D2FDQ3-F1
#
_entry.id   AF-A0A3D2FDQ3-F1
#
_cell.length_a   1.000
_cell.length_b   1.000
_cell.length_c   1.000
_cell.angle_alpha   90.00
_cell.angle_beta   90.00
_cell.angle_gamma   90.00
#
_symmetry.space_group_name_H-M   'P 1'
#
loop_
_entity.id
_entity.type
_entity.pdbx_description
1 polymer ?
#
loop_
_entity_poly.entity_id
_entity_poly.type
_entity_poly.pdbx_seq_one_letter_code
_entity_poly.pdbx_strand_id
1 'polypeptide(L)' 'IRGFVLEKGMKGLSAPKIGNKLSLRASITGEIVMEGVEVGEDALLPNVQGLKGPFGCLNRAR' A
#
# COMPACT_ATOMS: atom_id res chain seq x y z
N ILE A 1 12.83 -4.21 -5.37
CA ILE A 1 11.52 -3.62 -4.98
C ILE A 1 10.66 -3.51 -6.23
N ARG A 2 9.42 -3.98 -6.17
CA ARG A 2 8.40 -3.87 -7.22
C ARG A 2 7.14 -3.29 -6.56
N GLY A 3 6.27 -2.69 -7.35
CA GLY A 3 4.96 -2.21 -6.87
C GLY A 3 3.86 -3.10 -7.41
N PHE A 4 2.84 -3.33 -6.60
CA PHE A 4 1.65 -4.11 -6.95
C PHE A 4 0.40 -3.29 -6.64
N VAL A 5 -0.64 -3.47 -7.44
CA VAL A 5 -1.98 -2.93 -7.20
C VAL A 5 -2.83 -4.03 -6.56
N LEU A 6 -3.45 -3.73 -5.43
CA LEU A 6 -4.31 -4.65 -4.70
C LEU A 6 -5.71 -4.05 -4.57
N GLU A 7 -6.72 -4.91 -4.55
CA GLU A 7 -8.12 -4.51 -4.36
C GLU A 7 -8.65 -4.91 -2.98
N LYS A 8 -9.55 -4.09 -2.44
CA LYS A 8 -10.23 -4.41 -1.18
C LYS A 8 -11.09 -5.65 -1.37
N GLY A 9 -10.96 -6.62 -0.48
CA GLY A 9 -11.69 -7.89 -0.52
C GLY A 9 -10.86 -9.06 -1.03
N MET A 10 -9.62 -8.82 -1.49
CA MET A 10 -8.68 -9.90 -1.78
C MET A 10 -8.45 -10.76 -0.53
N LYS A 11 -8.42 -12.09 -0.73
CA LYS A 11 -8.19 -13.05 0.35
C LYS A 11 -6.81 -12.81 0.97
N GLY A 12 -6.76 -12.78 2.30
CA GLY A 12 -5.54 -12.53 3.05
C GLY A 12 -5.15 -11.04 3.15
N LEU A 13 -5.89 -10.12 2.51
CA LEU A 13 -5.66 -8.68 2.64
C LEU A 13 -6.61 -8.09 3.68
N SER A 14 -6.05 -7.46 4.71
CA SER A 14 -6.83 -6.68 5.67
C SER A 14 -6.22 -5.30 5.92
N ALA A 15 -7.07 -4.35 6.31
CA ALA A 15 -6.68 -2.97 6.57
C ALA A 15 -7.28 -2.48 7.90
N PRO A 16 -6.78 -2.99 9.05
CA PRO A 16 -7.31 -2.61 10.35
C PRO A 16 -7.05 -1.12 10.62
N LYS A 17 -8.04 -0.44 11.21
CA LYS A 17 -7.95 0.98 11.54
C LYS A 17 -7.12 1.19 12.81
N ILE A 18 -6.23 2.18 12.79
CA ILE A 18 -5.49 2.64 13.97
C ILE A 18 -6.33 3.69 14.73
N GLY A 19 -6.61 3.40 16.00
CA GLY A 19 -7.36 4.27 16.91
C GLY A 19 -6.48 5.22 17.75
N ASN A 20 -7.12 6.05 18.58
CA ASN A 20 -6.49 6.87 19.63
C ASN A 20 -5.28 7.73 19.18
N LYS A 21 -5.34 8.27 17.96
CA LYS A 21 -4.26 9.11 17.42
C LYS A 21 -4.17 10.45 18.13
N LEU A 22 -2.96 10.84 18.53
CA LEU A 22 -2.69 12.15 19.13
C LEU A 22 -2.88 13.31 18.12
N SER A 23 -2.48 13.09 16.87
CA SER A 23 -2.56 14.07 15.77
C SER A 23 -3.24 13.45 14.54
N LEU A 24 -3.54 14.29 13.54
CA LEU A 24 -4.21 13.89 12.29
C LEU A 24 -5.53 13.14 12.52
N ARG A 25 -6.29 13.52 13.57
CA ARG A 25 -7.50 12.81 14.03
C ARG A 25 -8.62 12.76 12.99
N ALA A 26 -8.68 13.75 12.10
CA ALA A 26 -9.65 13.79 10.99
C ALA A 26 -9.30 12.83 9.85
N SER A 27 -8.02 12.42 9.72
CA SER A 27 -7.61 11.45 8.70
C SER A 27 -7.87 10.03 9.20
N ILE A 28 -8.46 9.16 8.36
CA ILE A 28 -8.57 7.73 8.68
C ILE A 28 -7.21 7.09 8.39
N THR A 29 -6.62 6.44 9.38
CA THR A 29 -5.31 5.77 9.25
C THR A 29 -5.46 4.33 9.70
N GLY A 30 -4.76 3.43 9.02
CA GLY A 30 -4.79 2.00 9.28
C GLY A 30 -3.48 1.36 8.84
N GLU A 31 -3.44 0.04 8.94
CA GLU A 31 -2.33 -0.79 8.46
C GLU A 31 -2.70 -1.47 7.15
N ILE A 32 -1.72 -2.13 6.52
CA ILE A 32 -1.94 -3.06 5.41
C ILE A 32 -1.32 -4.38 5.83
N VAL A 33 -2.16 -5.36 6.16
CA VAL A 33 -1.73 -6.71 6.54
C VAL A 33 -1.95 -7.64 5.36
N MET A 34 -0.91 -8.38 4.99
CA MET A 34 -0.93 -9.32 3.87
C MET A 34 -0.56 -10.72 4.36
N GLU A 35 -1.55 -11.60 4.42
CA GLU A 35 -1.42 -13.00 4.82
C GLU A 35 -1.59 -13.89 3.58
N GLY A 36 -0.49 -14.13 2.87
CA GLY A 36 -0.51 -14.98 1.68
C GLY A 36 -1.43 -14.45 0.57
N VAL A 37 -1.44 -13.14 0.34
CA VAL A 37 -2.25 -12.51 -0.73
C VAL A 37 -1.68 -12.92 -2.10
N GLU A 38 -2.48 -13.66 -2.85
CA GLU A 38 -2.16 -14.03 -4.25
C GLU A 38 -2.58 -12.89 -5.18
N VAL A 39 -1.75 -12.60 -6.19
CA VAL A 39 -1.96 -11.54 -7.18
C VAL A 39 -1.68 -12.05 -8.59
N GLY A 40 -2.42 -11.55 -9.58
CA GLY A 40 -2.14 -11.80 -10.99
C GLY A 40 -0.91 -11.04 -11.50
N GLU A 41 -0.40 -11.41 -12.67
CA GLU A 41 0.73 -10.71 -13.29
C GLU A 41 0.40 -9.27 -13.70
N ASP A 42 -0.87 -8.99 -13.98
CA ASP A 42 -1.41 -7.68 -14.34
C ASP A 42 -1.42 -6.68 -13.16
N ALA A 43 -1.41 -7.17 -11.92
CA ALA A 43 -1.29 -6.34 -10.72
C ALA A 43 0.10 -5.70 -10.57
N LEU A 44 1.12 -6.21 -11.27
CA LEU A 44 2.49 -5.74 -11.20
C LEU A 44 2.67 -4.45 -11.99
N LEU A 45 3.21 -3.39 -11.36
CA LEU A 45 3.60 -2.19 -12.08
C LEU A 45 4.78 -2.50 -13.02
N PRO A 46 4.60 -2.46 -14.36
CA PRO A 46 5.57 -3.04 -15.29
C PRO A 46 6.77 -2.12 -15.54
N ASN A 47 6.55 -0.80 -15.49
CA ASN A 47 7.52 0.20 -15.95
C ASN A 47 8.46 0.72 -14.85
N VAL A 48 8.48 0.07 -13.68
CA VAL A 48 9.29 0.53 -12.55
C VAL A 48 9.80 -0.61 -11.68
N GLN A 49 11.06 -0.50 -11.27
CA GLN A 49 11.74 -1.44 -10.37
C GLN A 49 12.74 -0.68 -9.48
N GLY A 50 13.02 -1.25 -8.31
CA GLY A 50 13.98 -0.71 -7.35
C GLY A 50 13.41 0.47 -6.54
N LEU A 51 14.30 1.21 -5.89
CA LEU A 51 13.93 2.35 -5.02
C LEU A 51 13.44 3.58 -5.80
N LYS A 52 13.73 3.67 -7.11
CA LYS A 52 13.33 4.80 -7.97
C LYS A 52 11.81 5.03 -7.96
N GLY A 53 11.02 3.95 -7.90
CA GLY A 53 9.56 4.02 -7.83
C GLY A 53 9.05 4.73 -6.58
N PRO A 54 9.22 4.15 -5.38
CA PRO A 54 8.73 4.75 -4.14
C PRO A 54 9.34 6.14 -3.88
N PHE A 55 10.63 6.34 -4.16
CA PHE A 55 11.25 7.67 -3.97
C PHE A 55 10.76 8.72 -4.96
N GLY A 56 10.39 8.32 -6.19
CA GLY A 56 9.75 9.22 -7.15
C GLY A 56 8.39 9.73 -6.65
N CYS A 57 7.62 8.89 -5.95
CA CYS A 57 6.35 9.28 -5.33
C CYS A 57 6.59 10.21 -4.12
N LEU A 58 7.51 9.84 -3.22
CA LEU A 58 7.82 10.62 -2.03
C LEU A 58 8.36 12.02 -2.36
N ASN A 59 9.18 12.15 -3.39
CA ASN A 59 9.71 13.44 -3.82
C ASN A 59 8.65 14.40 -4.37
N ARG A 60 7.50 13.90 -4.85
CA ARG A 60 6.38 14.74 -5.30
C ARG A 60 5.38 15.06 -4.20
N ALA A 61 5.28 14.18 -3.19
CA ALA A 61 4.41 14.39 -2.04
C ALA A 61 4.98 15.39 -1.04
N ARG A 62 6.31 15.57 -1.05
CA ARG A 62 7.04 16.64 -0.35
C ARG A 62 6.88 17.97 -1.08
#